data_AF-A0A316E8Y5-F1
#
_entry.id   AF-A0A316E8Y5-F1
#
_cell.length_a   1.000
_cell.length_b   1.000
_cell.length_c   1.000
_cell.angle_alpha   90.00
_cell.angle_beta   90.00
_cell.angle_gamma   90.00
#
_symmetry.space_group_name_H-M   'P 1'
#
loop_
_entity.id
_entity.type
_entity.pdbx_description
1 polymer ?
#
loop_
_entity_poly.entity_id
_entity_poly.type
_entity_poly.pdbx_seq_one_letter_code
_entity_poly.pdbx_strand_id
1 'polypeptide(L)' 'SRYHLVIDAINNARRLPAGASEVKAWCEAQLAKHDKYVVEHLEDMPEVRDWSLGDWAEH' A
#
# COMPACT_ATOMS: atom_id res chain seq x y z
N SER A 1 4.39 3.61 -5.93
CA SER A 1 4.25 2.72 -4.75
C SER A 1 2.83 2.15 -4.69
N ARG A 2 2.66 0.88 -4.28
CA ARG A 2 1.38 0.14 -4.24
C ARG A 2 0.27 0.84 -3.43
N TYR A 3 0.64 1.58 -2.39
CA TYR A 3 -0.31 2.30 -1.54
C TYR A 3 -0.99 3.45 -2.29
N HIS A 4 -0.26 4.13 -3.19
CA HIS A 4 -0.86 5.15 -4.07
C HIS A 4 -1.93 4.55 -4.97
N LEU A 5 -1.69 3.36 -5.55
CA LEU A 5 -2.67 2.70 -6.40
C LEU A 5 -3.95 2.34 -5.63
N VAL A 6 -3.84 1.93 -4.37
CA VAL A 6 -5.00 1.66 -3.52
C VAL A 6 -5.77 2.96 -3.24
N ILE A 7 -5.07 4.05 -2.89
CA ILE A 7 -5.68 5.36 -2.66
C ILE A 7 -6.38 5.86 -3.93
N ASP A 8 -5.75 5.73 -5.09
CA ASP A 8 -6.32 6.11 -6.38
C ASP A 8 -7.57 5.29 -6.70
N ALA A 9 -7.53 3.96 -6.49
CA ALA A 9 -8.69 3.10 -6.68
C ALA A 9 -9.87 3.52 -5.77
N ILE A 10 -9.58 3.84 -4.49
CA ILE A 10 -10.59 4.34 -3.55
C ILE A 10 -11.15 5.68 -4.01
N ASN A 11 -10.30 6.64 -4.38
CA ASN A 11 -10.74 7.97 -4.79
C ASN A 11 -11.58 7.95 -6.08
N ASN A 12 -11.38 6.96 -6.95
CA ASN A 12 -12.03 6.88 -8.25
C ASN A 12 -13.16 5.84 -8.32
N ALA A 13 -13.40 5.06 -7.26
CA ALA A 13 -14.46 4.07 -7.24
C ALA A 13 -15.85 4.71 -7.18
N ARG A 14 -16.77 4.25 -8.05
CA ARG A 14 -18.18 4.70 -8.03
C ARG A 14 -18.91 4.32 -6.75
N ARG A 15 -18.52 3.21 -6.11
CA ARG A 15 -19.09 2.73 -4.85
C ARG A 15 -17.96 2.22 -3.97
N LEU A 16 -17.94 2.69 -2.73
CA LEU A 16 -16.96 2.26 -1.75
C LEU A 16 -17.51 1.11 -0.89
N PRO A 17 -16.71 0.06 -0.64
CA PRO A 17 -17.04 -0.91 0.39
C PRO A 17 -16.96 -0.27 1.78
N ALA A 18 -17.63 -0.88 2.75
CA ALA A 18 -17.40 -0.56 4.16
C ALA A 18 -15.90 -0.77 4.49
N GLY A 19 -15.31 0.13 5.27
CA GLY A 19 -13.88 0.07 5.60
C GLY A 19 -12.96 0.83 4.65
N ALA A 20 -13.47 1.42 3.56
CA ALA A 20 -12.62 2.08 2.56
C ALA A 20 -11.83 3.28 3.13
N SER A 21 -12.43 4.04 4.03
CA SER A 21 -11.77 5.18 4.67
C SER A 21 -10.62 4.74 5.57
N GLU A 22 -10.80 3.64 6.29
CA GLU A 22 -9.80 3.03 7.17
C GLU A 22 -8.62 2.47 6.36
N VAL A 23 -8.91 1.80 5.24
CA VAL A 23 -7.87 1.32 4.31
C VAL A 23 -7.09 2.49 3.70
N LYS A 24 -7.77 3.58 3.32
CA LYS A 24 -7.11 4.78 2.82
C LYS A 24 -6.17 5.38 3.87
N ALA A 25 -6.67 5.57 5.10
CA ALA A 25 -5.87 6.11 6.20
C ALA A 25 -4.66 5.22 6.53
N TRP A 26 -4.83 3.89 6.47
CA TRP A 26 -3.72 2.96 6.62
C TRP A 26 -2.69 3.10 5.50
N CYS A 27 -3.11 3.24 4.24
CA CYS A 27 -2.21 3.45 3.10
C CYS A 27 -1.41 4.76 3.25
N GLU A 28 -2.05 5.85 3.69
CA GLU A 28 -1.38 7.13 3.97
C GLU A 28 -0.32 6.98 5.08
N ALA A 29 -0.63 6.22 6.14
CA ALA A 29 0.33 5.92 7.20
C ALA A 29 1.50 5.05 6.71
N GLN A 30 1.27 4.09 5.81
CA GLN A 30 2.34 3.30 5.21
C GLN A 30 3.24 4.15 4.32
N LEU A 31 2.69 5.11 3.57
CA LEU A 31 3.49 6.06 2.78
C LEU A 31 4.38 6.92 3.69
N ALA A 32 3.84 7.45 4.77
CA ALA A 32 4.64 8.21 5.75
C ALA A 32 5.73 7.36 6.42
N LYS A 33 5.50 6.05 6.62
CA LYS A 33 6.52 5.11 7.11
C LYS A 33 7.58 4.86 6.05
N HIS A 34 7.18 4.67 4.79
CA HIS A 34 8.08 4.42 3.66
C HIS A 34 9.04 5.58 3.42
N ASP A 35 8.53 6.82 3.43
CA ASP A 35 9.34 8.01 3.25
C ASP A 35 10.47 8.11 4.29
N LYS A 36 10.18 7.78 5.55
CA LYS A 36 11.18 7.74 6.62
C LYS A 36 12.16 6.58 6.45
N TYR A 37 11.64 5.40 6.14
CA TYR A 37 12.43 4.17 6.04
C TYR A 37 13.49 4.27 4.95
N VAL A 38 13.14 4.81 3.77
CA VAL A 38 14.08 4.97 2.64
C VAL A 38 15.24 5.88 3.03
N VAL A 39 14.98 6.96 3.76
CA VAL A 39 16.04 7.88 4.21
C VAL A 39 16.98 7.20 5.21
N GLU A 40 16.42 6.41 6.14
CA GLU A 40 17.17 5.76 7.21
C GLU A 40 17.96 4.52 6.73
N HIS A 41 17.41 3.73 5.80
CA HIS A 41 17.91 2.41 5.44
C HIS A 41 18.46 2.34 4.01
N LEU A 42 18.20 3.37 3.19
CA LEU A 42 18.59 3.43 1.77
C LEU A 42 18.04 2.26 0.92
N GLU A 43 16.94 1.66 1.38
CA GLU A 43 16.20 0.61 0.69
C GLU A 43 14.69 0.81 0.86
N ASP A 44 13.90 0.18 -0.01
CA ASP A 44 12.45 0.11 0.17
C ASP A 44 12.09 -0.74 1.38
N MET A 45 10.94 -0.42 2.00
CA MET A 45 10.39 -1.20 3.10
C MET A 45 10.20 -2.69 2.72
N PRO A 46 10.42 -3.64 3.65
CA PRO A 46 10.21 -5.07 3.39
C PRO A 46 8.82 -5.40 2.84
N GLU A 47 7.76 -4.73 3.32
CA GLU A 47 6.38 -4.92 2.87
C GLU A 47 6.16 -4.55 1.38
N VAL A 48 7.08 -3.78 0.80
CA VAL A 48 7.13 -3.43 -0.62
C VAL A 48 8.13 -4.31 -1.36
N ARG A 49 9.36 -4.45 -0.84
CA ARG A 49 10.47 -5.17 -1.47
C ARG A 49 10.24 -6.67 -1.56
N ASP A 50 9.71 -7.27 -0.49
CA ASP A 50 9.56 -8.72 -0.34
C ASP A 50 8.15 -9.20 -0.70
N TRP A 51 7.33 -8.36 -1.34
CA TRP A 51 5.96 -8.73 -1.67
C TRP A 51 5.90 -9.77 -2.79
N SER A 52 5.16 -10.83 -2.56
CA SER A 52 4.75 -11.81 -3.57
C SER A 52 3.22 -11.81 -3.71
N LEU A 53 2.73 -12.23 -4.89
CA LEU A 53 1.30 -12.40 -5.11
C LEU A 53 0.70 -13.40 -4.10
N GLY A 54 1.48 -14.41 -3.69
CA GLY A 54 1.09 -15.49 -2.78
C GLY A 54 0.76 -16.78 -3.55
N ASP A 55 0.57 -17.87 -2.82
CA ASP A 55 0.46 -19.25 -3.34
C ASP A 55 -0.61 -19.43 -4.43
N TRP A 56 -1.64 -18.58 -4.44
CA TRP A 56 -2.71 -18.62 -5.45
C TRP A 56 -2.25 -18.27 -6.87
N ALA A 57 -1.07 -17.65 -7.02
CA ALA A 57 -0.49 -17.29 -8.30
C ALA A 57 0.56 -18.30 -8.81
N GLU A 58 0.79 -19.40 -8.09
CA GLU A 58 1.83 -20.40 -8.44
C GLU A 58 1.36 -21.49 -9.42
N HIS A 59 0.13 -21.42 -9.96
CA HIS A 59 -0.45 -22.41 -10.89
C HIS A 59 -1.11 -21.79 -12.12
#